data_AF-A0A7S2DLJ9-F1
#
_entry.id   AF-A0A7S2DLJ9-F1
#
_cell.length_a   1.000
_cell.length_b   1.000
_cell.length_c   1.000
_cell.angle_alpha   90.00
_cell.angle_beta   90.00
_cell.angle_gamma   90.00
#
_symmetry.space_group_name_H-M   'P 1'
#
loop_
_entity.id
_entity.type
_entity.pdbx_description
1 polymer ?
#
loop_
_entity_poly.entity_id
_entity_poly.type
_entity_poly.pdbx_seq_one_letter_code
_entity_poly.pdbx_strand_id
1 'polypeptide(L)'
;YTSSDWQAKKLVVQVPMPESLDLTALRGHGAVEGEALLPDEEPAPAASVAAPAAPLEPDETIVAQLLSMGFSENGCKRAALATQNSGADAAAEWVFAHMEDADFNDPLPPAGQAAAPAAPASAQADPASVEMLCGMGFSEVHAKGALTATGGSLERAADWLFSHMDDLDGAVAAATGGGGG
;
A
#
# COMPACT_ATOMS: atom_id res chain seq x y z
N TYR A 1 -8.32 -10.20 26.23
CA TYR A 1 -8.73 -11.63 26.20
C TYR A 1 -10.06 -11.70 25.48
N THR A 2 -10.09 -12.33 24.30
CA THR A 2 -11.31 -12.57 23.52
C THR A 2 -11.96 -13.86 24.02
N SER A 3 -13.29 -13.88 24.17
CA SER A 3 -14.04 -15.14 24.32
C SER A 3 -13.84 -15.99 23.05
N SER A 4 -14.16 -17.28 23.13
CA SER A 4 -14.34 -18.15 21.95
C SER A 4 -15.28 -17.57 20.88
N ASP A 5 -16.09 -16.58 21.27
CA ASP A 5 -17.09 -15.88 20.46
C ASP A 5 -16.64 -14.47 20.04
N TRP A 6 -15.33 -14.16 20.13
CA TRP A 6 -14.74 -12.86 19.79
C TRP A 6 -15.28 -11.65 20.56
N GLN A 7 -16.04 -11.88 21.63
CA GLN A 7 -16.54 -10.82 22.49
C GLN A 7 -15.42 -10.27 23.39
N ALA A 8 -15.30 -8.94 23.40
CA ALA A 8 -14.43 -8.23 24.34
C ALA A 8 -14.88 -8.49 25.78
N LYS A 9 -13.98 -9.01 26.62
CA LYS A 9 -14.24 -9.26 28.03
C LYS A 9 -13.26 -8.48 28.90
N LYS A 10 -13.79 -7.79 29.91
CA LYS A 10 -12.98 -7.13 30.93
C LYS A 10 -12.18 -8.18 31.71
N LEU A 11 -10.87 -8.00 31.80
CA LEU A 11 -10.01 -8.81 32.66
C LEU A 11 -10.20 -8.35 34.11
N VAL A 12 -10.74 -9.23 34.94
CA VAL A 12 -10.88 -9.00 36.39
C VAL A 12 -9.66 -9.60 37.09
N VAL A 13 -8.54 -8.90 36.99
CA VAL A 13 -7.26 -9.28 37.60
C VAL A 13 -6.72 -8.14 38.45
N GLN A 14 -6.02 -8.47 39.53
CA GLN A 14 -5.30 -7.49 40.35
C GLN A 14 -3.86 -7.40 39.85
N VAL A 15 -3.49 -6.22 39.35
CA VAL A 15 -2.10 -5.90 39.01
C VAL A 15 -1.54 -5.05 40.14
N PRO A 16 -0.64 -5.57 40.99
CA PRO A 16 -0.03 -4.79 42.06
C PRO A 16 0.90 -3.73 41.44
N MET A 17 0.46 -2.47 41.46
CA MET A 17 1.25 -1.34 40.95
C MET A 17 2.16 -0.81 42.07
N PRO A 18 3.48 -0.67 41.83
CA PRO A 18 4.41 -0.14 42.84
C PRO A 18 4.19 1.36 43.07
N GLU A 19 4.54 1.85 44.26
CA GLU A 19 4.46 3.30 44.59
C GLU A 19 5.53 4.13 43.83
N SER A 20 6.66 3.50 43.49
CA SER A 20 7.72 4.08 42.67
C SER A 20 8.01 3.19 41.47
N LEU A 21 8.08 3.78 40.27
CA LEU A 21 8.28 3.07 39.02
C LEU A 21 9.51 3.64 38.28
N ASP A 22 10.58 2.86 38.21
CA ASP A 22 11.75 3.18 37.39
C ASP A 22 11.63 2.48 36.03
N LEU A 23 11.54 3.28 34.96
CA LEU A 23 11.41 2.82 33.58
C LEU A 23 12.71 2.99 32.77
N THR A 24 13.82 3.36 33.43
CA THR A 24 15.09 3.66 32.75
C THR A 24 15.60 2.48 31.93
N ALA A 25 15.38 1.25 32.41
CA ALA A 25 15.74 0.02 31.70
C ALA A 25 14.96 -0.22 30.39
N LEU A 26 13.83 0.46 30.17
CA LEU A 26 13.03 0.36 28.94
C LEU A 26 13.43 1.38 27.87
N ARG A 27 14.48 2.17 28.11
CA ARG A 27 14.96 3.16 27.14
C ARG A 27 15.55 2.44 25.93
N GLY A 28 15.00 2.70 24.75
CA GLY A 28 15.59 2.27 23.48
C GLY A 28 16.94 2.98 23.24
N HIS A 29 17.96 2.23 22.83
CA HIS A 29 19.30 2.74 22.54
C HIS A 29 19.58 2.91 21.04
N GLY A 30 18.60 2.62 20.18
CA GLY A 30 18.77 2.64 18.72
C GLY A 30 19.66 1.49 18.24
N ALA A 31 20.18 1.60 17.01
CA ALA A 31 21.14 0.66 16.45
C ALA A 31 22.50 0.79 17.17
N VAL A 32 23.12 -0.34 17.53
CA VAL A 32 24.37 -0.40 18.29
C VAL A 32 25.55 -0.80 17.41
N GLU A 33 26.76 -0.39 17.78
CA GLU A 33 28.00 -0.80 17.12
C GLU A 33 28.14 -2.34 17.11
N GLY A 34 28.25 -2.93 15.91
CA GLY A 34 28.28 -4.38 15.71
C GLY A 34 26.96 -4.99 15.24
N GLU A 35 25.87 -4.22 15.22
CA GLU A 35 24.62 -4.61 14.57
C GLU A 35 24.64 -4.21 13.10
N ALA A 36 24.28 -5.14 12.21
CA ALA A 36 24.05 -4.85 10.80
C ALA A 36 22.58 -4.48 10.61
N LEU A 37 22.31 -3.29 10.07
CA LEU A 37 20.95 -2.93 9.67
C LEU A 37 20.46 -3.91 8.61
N LEU A 38 19.18 -4.27 8.71
CA LEU A 38 18.51 -4.91 7.58
C LEU A 38 18.62 -3.96 6.38
N PRO A 39 18.85 -4.50 5.17
CA PRO A 39 18.73 -3.66 3.98
C PRO A 39 17.35 -3.03 4.02
N ASP A 40 17.27 -1.73 3.69
CA ASP A 40 15.97 -1.15 3.35
C ASP A 40 15.34 -2.12 2.34
N GLU A 41 14.12 -2.58 2.62
CA GLU A 41 13.32 -3.14 1.55
C GLU A 41 13.30 -2.04 0.50
N GLU A 42 14.01 -2.26 -0.62
CA GLU A 42 13.79 -1.50 -1.84
C GLU A 42 12.29 -1.42 -1.92
N PRO A 43 11.69 -0.22 -1.80
CA PRO A 43 10.26 -0.08 -1.51
C PRO A 43 9.58 -1.00 -2.50
N ALA A 44 9.03 -2.12 -2.02
CA ALA A 44 8.68 -3.25 -2.88
C ALA A 44 7.94 -2.63 -4.05
N PRO A 45 8.56 -2.62 -5.27
CA PRO A 45 8.46 -1.53 -6.23
C PRO A 45 7.04 -1.07 -6.18
N ALA A 46 6.76 0.09 -5.55
CA ALA A 46 5.41 0.42 -5.11
C ALA A 46 4.48 0.34 -6.31
N ALA A 47 3.85 -0.83 -6.55
CA ALA A 47 3.74 -1.42 -7.90
C ALA A 47 4.28 -0.44 -8.93
N SER A 48 5.62 -0.39 -9.11
CA SER A 48 6.22 0.46 -10.11
C SER A 48 5.43 0.13 -11.36
N VAL A 49 4.51 1.03 -11.70
CA VAL A 49 3.86 1.08 -12.99
C VAL A 49 5.02 1.51 -13.85
N ALA A 50 5.89 0.53 -14.11
CA ALA A 50 6.88 0.56 -15.15
C ALA A 50 6.11 1.16 -16.31
N ALA A 51 6.55 2.36 -16.71
CA ALA A 51 6.06 3.02 -17.90
C ALA A 51 5.81 1.93 -18.94
N PRO A 52 4.59 1.83 -19.50
CA PRO A 52 4.12 0.62 -20.15
C PRO A 52 5.13 0.22 -21.23
N ALA A 53 5.97 -0.77 -20.90
CA ALA A 53 6.60 -1.58 -21.92
C ALA A 53 5.41 -2.16 -22.68
N ALA A 54 5.43 -1.96 -24.00
CA ALA A 54 4.35 -2.24 -24.94
C ALA A 54 3.48 -3.44 -24.49
N PRO A 55 2.14 -3.34 -24.61
CA PRO A 55 1.24 -4.40 -24.15
C PRO A 55 1.69 -5.73 -24.73
N LEU A 56 2.31 -6.56 -23.88
CA LEU A 56 2.57 -7.95 -24.20
C LEU A 56 1.20 -8.59 -24.17
N GLU A 57 0.64 -8.87 -25.34
CA GLU A 57 -0.56 -9.68 -25.45
C GLU A 57 -0.20 -11.12 -25.05
N PRO A 58 -1.01 -11.78 -24.20
CA PRO A 58 -0.78 -13.17 -23.85
C PRO A 58 -0.87 -14.05 -25.11
N ASP A 59 0.13 -14.88 -25.36
CA ASP A 59 0.11 -15.78 -26.51
C ASP A 59 -1.02 -16.82 -26.35
N GLU A 60 -2.02 -16.74 -27.22
CA GLU A 60 -3.20 -17.62 -27.20
C GLU A 60 -2.82 -19.10 -27.36
N THR A 61 -1.68 -19.43 -28.00
CA THR A 61 -1.21 -20.80 -28.15
C THR A 61 -0.68 -21.38 -26.83
N ILE A 62 0.03 -20.57 -26.03
CA ILE A 62 0.51 -20.94 -24.70
C ILE A 62 -0.68 -21.06 -23.73
N VAL A 63 -1.60 -20.09 -23.79
CA VAL A 63 -2.82 -20.10 -22.97
C VAL A 63 -3.68 -21.32 -23.28
N ALA A 64 -3.87 -21.68 -24.56
CA ALA A 64 -4.63 -22.86 -24.96
C ALA A 64 -3.98 -24.18 -24.48
N GLN A 65 -2.65 -24.25 -24.47
CA GLN A 65 -1.93 -25.43 -23.97
C GLN A 65 -2.10 -25.59 -22.45
N LEU A 66 -1.94 -24.50 -21.68
CA LEU A 66 -2.15 -24.53 -20.23
C LEU A 66 -3.61 -24.77 -19.84
N LEU A 67 -4.56 -24.22 -20.60
CA LEU A 67 -6.00 -24.51 -20.46
C LEU A 67 -6.30 -25.99 -20.71
N SER A 68 -5.67 -26.59 -21.72
CA SER A 68 -5.78 -28.02 -22.03
C SER A 68 -5.21 -28.90 -20.90
N MET A 69 -4.22 -28.40 -20.15
CA MET A 69 -3.68 -29.05 -18.94
C MET A 69 -4.61 -28.94 -17.73
N GLY A 70 -5.64 -28.10 -17.78
CA GLY A 70 -6.64 -27.92 -16.73
C GLY A 70 -6.42 -26.70 -15.82
N PHE A 71 -5.52 -25.79 -16.18
CA PHE A 71 -5.33 -24.53 -15.44
C PHE A 71 -6.40 -23.49 -15.81
N SER A 72 -6.63 -22.51 -14.93
CA SER A 72 -7.63 -21.46 -15.16
C SER A 72 -7.19 -20.47 -16.24
N GLU A 73 -8.15 -19.93 -17.00
CA GLU A 73 -7.87 -18.98 -18.08
C GLU A 73 -7.10 -17.73 -17.59
N ASN A 74 -7.45 -17.23 -16.41
CA ASN A 74 -6.80 -16.07 -15.80
C ASN A 74 -5.35 -16.39 -15.39
N GLY A 75 -5.13 -17.55 -14.75
CA GLY A 75 -3.80 -18.02 -14.38
C GLY A 75 -2.90 -18.28 -15.59
N CYS A 76 -3.46 -18.86 -16.66
CA CYS A 76 -2.75 -19.08 -17.92
C CYS A 76 -2.29 -17.76 -18.56
N LYS A 77 -3.17 -16.75 -18.60
CA LYS A 77 -2.83 -15.42 -19.12
C LYS A 77 -1.78 -14.74 -18.24
N ARG A 78 -1.89 -14.84 -16.90
CA ARG A 78 -0.87 -14.32 -15.95
C ARG A 78 0.49 -14.97 -16.17
N ALA A 79 0.53 -16.29 -16.34
CA ALA A 79 1.77 -17.03 -16.57
C ALA A 79 2.42 -16.68 -17.91
N ALA A 80 1.63 -16.51 -18.97
CA ALA A 80 2.13 -16.09 -20.27
C ALA A 80 2.77 -14.68 -20.20
N LEU A 81 2.15 -13.76 -19.45
CA LEU A 81 2.68 -12.41 -19.23
C LEU A 81 3.93 -12.40 -18.35
N ALA A 82 3.91 -13.16 -17.25
CA ALA A 82 5.02 -13.24 -16.31
C ALA A 82 6.27 -13.88 -16.93
N THR A 83 6.08 -14.81 -17.87
CA THR A 83 7.17 -15.45 -18.61
C THR A 83 7.51 -14.75 -19.93
N GLN A 84 6.91 -13.58 -20.21
CA GLN A 84 7.10 -12.82 -21.45
C GLN A 84 6.91 -13.66 -22.73
N ASN A 85 5.93 -14.55 -22.75
CA ASN A 85 5.68 -15.49 -23.85
C ASN A 85 6.92 -16.35 -24.24
N SER A 86 7.80 -16.67 -23.27
CA SER A 86 9.02 -17.47 -23.51
C SER A 86 8.77 -18.95 -23.88
N GLY A 87 7.50 -19.38 -23.92
CA GLY A 87 7.08 -20.73 -24.28
C GLY A 87 6.18 -21.38 -23.23
N ALA A 88 5.49 -22.46 -23.61
CA ALA A 88 4.53 -23.13 -22.73
C ALA A 88 5.16 -23.86 -21.55
N ASP A 89 6.37 -24.41 -21.71
CA ASP A 89 7.09 -25.07 -20.62
C ASP A 89 7.46 -24.07 -19.50
N ALA A 90 7.98 -22.89 -19.86
CA ALA A 90 8.30 -21.84 -18.90
C ALA A 90 7.05 -21.31 -18.18
N ALA A 91 5.95 -21.13 -18.92
CA ALA A 91 4.68 -20.71 -18.35
C ALA A 91 4.09 -21.78 -17.41
N ALA A 92 4.23 -23.07 -17.73
CA ALA A 92 3.79 -24.17 -16.85
C ALA A 92 4.58 -24.19 -15.54
N GLU A 93 5.91 -24.03 -15.59
CA GLU A 93 6.75 -23.91 -14.37
C GLU A 93 6.31 -22.73 -13.50
N TRP A 94 6.01 -21.59 -14.11
CA TRP A 94 5.51 -20.42 -13.38
C TRP A 94 4.15 -20.68 -12.73
N VAL A 95 3.22 -21.34 -13.45
CA VAL A 95 1.93 -21.76 -12.89
C VAL A 95 2.13 -22.69 -11.70
N PHE A 96 2.98 -23.70 -11.78
CA PHE A 96 3.20 -24.62 -10.66
C PHE A 96 3.76 -23.93 -9.41
N ALA A 97 4.58 -22.89 -9.59
CA ALA A 97 5.14 -22.12 -8.48
C ALA A 97 4.13 -21.15 -7.84
N HIS A 98 3.09 -20.70 -8.58
CA HIS A 98 2.18 -19.63 -8.14
C HIS A 98 0.70 -20.06 -8.14
N MET A 99 0.36 -21.31 -8.45
CA MET A 99 -1.03 -21.80 -8.48
C MET A 99 -1.72 -21.83 -7.11
N GLU A 100 -0.94 -21.82 -6.04
CA GLU A 100 -1.44 -21.79 -4.65
C GLU A 100 -1.68 -20.36 -4.16
N ASP A 101 -1.28 -19.35 -4.94
CA ASP A 101 -1.50 -17.95 -4.58
C ASP A 101 -2.98 -17.58 -4.71
N ALA A 102 -3.49 -16.87 -3.71
CA ALA A 102 -4.91 -16.53 -3.61
C ALA A 102 -5.40 -15.68 -4.80
N ASP A 103 -4.51 -14.91 -5.41
CA ASP A 103 -4.77 -14.03 -6.54
C ASP A 103 -4.59 -14.74 -7.89
N PHE A 104 -4.06 -15.95 -7.97
CA PHE A 104 -3.76 -16.65 -9.23
C PHE A 104 -4.95 -16.70 -10.20
N ASN A 105 -6.16 -16.86 -9.68
CA ASN A 105 -7.39 -16.92 -10.45
C ASN A 105 -8.11 -15.57 -10.63
N ASP A 106 -7.60 -14.50 -10.01
CA ASP A 106 -8.23 -13.19 -10.12
C ASP A 106 -8.19 -12.68 -11.56
N PRO A 107 -9.26 -11.99 -12.00
CA PRO A 107 -9.30 -11.43 -13.34
C PRO A 107 -8.12 -10.47 -13.52
N LEU A 108 -7.37 -10.66 -14.60
CA LEU A 108 -6.35 -9.70 -15.00
C LEU A 108 -7.01 -8.32 -15.15
N PRO A 109 -6.42 -7.25 -14.57
CA PRO A 109 -6.88 -5.90 -14.85
C PRO A 109 -6.85 -5.71 -16.37
N PRO A 110 -7.93 -5.19 -17.00
CA PRO A 110 -7.94 -4.99 -18.44
C PRO A 110 -6.73 -4.13 -18.82
N ALA A 111 -6.08 -4.42 -19.96
CA ALA A 111 -4.96 -3.62 -20.45
C ALA A 111 -5.41 -2.14 -20.54
N GLY A 112 -4.89 -1.31 -19.64
CA GLY A 112 -5.28 0.11 -19.52
C GLY A 112 -6.24 0.46 -18.37
N GLN A 113 -6.65 -0.50 -17.57
CA GLN A 113 -7.37 -0.28 -16.32
C GLN A 113 -6.64 -1.02 -15.21
N ALA A 114 -5.52 -0.43 -14.80
CA ALA A 114 -5.23 -0.44 -13.37
C ALA A 114 -6.55 -0.15 -12.66
N ALA A 115 -6.91 -1.02 -11.72
CA ALA A 115 -7.84 -0.63 -10.67
C ALA A 115 -7.19 0.56 -9.97
N ALA A 116 -7.36 1.75 -10.55
CA ALA A 116 -7.14 2.99 -9.87
C ALA A 116 -7.99 2.84 -8.60
N PRO A 117 -7.43 2.98 -7.39
CA PRO A 117 -8.28 3.41 -6.29
C PRO A 117 -9.01 4.62 -6.86
N ALA A 118 -10.35 4.52 -6.95
CA ALA A 118 -11.19 5.49 -7.64
C ALA A 118 -10.57 6.86 -7.46
N ALA A 119 -9.96 7.39 -8.54
CA ALA A 119 -9.25 8.65 -8.47
C ALA A 119 -10.24 9.59 -7.81
N PRO A 120 -9.95 10.16 -6.62
CA PRO A 120 -10.88 11.10 -6.05
C PRO A 120 -11.05 12.14 -7.14
N ALA A 121 -12.28 12.28 -7.61
CA ALA A 121 -12.69 13.41 -8.44
C ALA A 121 -11.99 14.61 -7.81
N SER A 122 -11.22 15.35 -8.61
CA SER A 122 -10.43 16.50 -8.19
C SER A 122 -11.29 17.43 -7.34
N ALA A 123 -11.38 17.12 -6.05
CA ALA A 123 -12.16 17.82 -5.08
C ALA A 123 -11.25 18.97 -4.71
N GLN A 124 -11.38 20.04 -5.51
CA GLN A 124 -10.72 21.30 -5.25
C GLN A 124 -10.91 21.59 -3.76
N ALA A 125 -9.79 21.84 -3.07
CA ALA A 125 -9.78 22.12 -1.65
C ALA A 125 -10.85 23.19 -1.36
N ASP A 126 -11.89 22.81 -0.62
CA ASP A 126 -12.96 23.74 -0.27
C ASP A 126 -12.33 24.88 0.55
N PRO A 127 -12.46 26.15 0.12
CA PRO A 127 -11.88 27.28 0.83
C PRO A 127 -12.32 27.34 2.30
N ALA A 128 -13.54 26.89 2.64
CA ALA A 128 -13.99 26.84 4.03
C ALA A 128 -13.19 25.80 4.84
N SER A 129 -12.89 24.64 4.26
CA SER A 129 -12.07 23.60 4.90
C SER A 129 -10.62 24.06 5.08
N VAL A 130 -10.07 24.80 4.12
CA VAL A 130 -8.74 25.41 4.24
C VAL A 130 -8.70 26.42 5.38
N GLU A 131 -9.70 27.30 5.48
CA GLU A 131 -9.79 28.30 6.56
C GLU A 131 -9.93 27.64 7.94
N MET A 132 -10.71 26.56 8.06
CA MET A 132 -10.82 25.80 9.31
C MET A 132 -9.49 25.18 9.72
N LEU A 133 -8.76 24.56 8.79
CA LEU A 133 -7.44 23.98 9.05
C LEU A 133 -6.40 25.07 9.37
N CYS A 134 -6.47 26.23 8.72
CA CYS A 134 -5.62 27.38 9.05
C CYS A 134 -5.95 27.93 10.44
N GLY A 135 -7.23 27.94 10.83
CA GLY A 135 -7.67 28.30 12.18
C GLY A 135 -7.16 27.34 13.26
N MET A 136 -6.82 26.09 12.91
CA MET A 136 -6.17 25.13 13.80
C MET A 136 -4.65 25.37 13.94
N GLY A 137 -4.07 26.27 13.14
CA GLY A 137 -2.64 26.62 13.19
C GLY A 137 -1.80 26.04 12.06
N PHE A 138 -2.40 25.40 11.05
CA PHE A 138 -1.69 24.89 9.87
C PHE A 138 -1.53 25.97 8.79
N SER A 139 -0.52 25.86 7.94
CA SER A 139 -0.36 26.77 6.80
C SER A 139 -1.38 26.45 5.70
N GLU A 140 -1.74 27.44 4.88
CA GLU A 140 -2.62 27.21 3.72
C GLU A 140 -2.05 26.18 2.74
N VAL A 141 -0.72 26.14 2.59
CA VAL A 141 -0.03 25.20 1.69
C VAL A 141 -0.22 23.78 2.21
N HIS A 142 -0.06 23.57 3.52
CA HIS A 142 -0.27 22.27 4.15
C HIS A 142 -1.73 21.85 4.16
N ALA A 143 -2.64 22.77 4.46
CA ALA A 143 -4.08 22.50 4.44
C ALA A 143 -4.57 22.09 3.04
N LYS A 144 -4.13 22.81 2.00
CA LYS A 144 -4.43 22.45 0.59
C LYS A 144 -3.82 21.12 0.22
N GLY A 145 -2.54 20.89 0.57
CA GLY A 145 -1.84 19.63 0.32
C GLY A 145 -2.53 18.42 0.96
N ALA A 146 -2.92 18.55 2.23
CA ALA A 146 -3.64 17.52 2.96
C ALA A 146 -5.03 17.25 2.37
N LEU A 147 -5.78 18.30 2.01
CA LEU A 147 -7.08 18.14 1.36
C LEU A 147 -6.95 17.47 -0.01
N THR A 148 -5.88 17.74 -0.77
CA THR A 148 -5.62 16.99 -2.01
C THR A 148 -5.25 15.53 -1.74
N ALA A 149 -4.48 15.25 -0.69
CA ALA A 149 -4.09 13.89 -0.30
C ALA A 149 -5.28 13.04 0.16
N THR A 150 -6.29 13.67 0.75
CA THR A 150 -7.42 12.98 1.41
C THR A 150 -8.72 13.04 0.62
N GLY A 151 -8.68 13.55 -0.61
CA GLY A 151 -9.84 13.65 -1.49
C GLY A 151 -10.89 14.67 -1.04
N GLY A 152 -10.45 15.75 -0.37
CA GLY A 152 -11.29 16.88 0.06
C GLY A 152 -12.01 16.69 1.40
N SER A 153 -11.76 15.61 2.14
CA SER A 153 -12.33 15.41 3.49
C SER A 153 -11.54 16.21 4.53
N LEU A 154 -12.24 17.11 5.24
CA LEU A 154 -11.67 17.94 6.31
C LEU A 154 -11.09 17.08 7.44
N GLU A 155 -11.84 16.08 7.91
CA GLU A 155 -11.48 15.23 9.04
C GLU A 155 -10.25 14.38 8.72
N ARG A 156 -10.20 13.80 7.52
CA ARG A 156 -9.03 13.05 7.06
C ARG A 156 -7.84 13.98 6.82
N ALA A 157 -8.06 15.18 6.29
CA ALA A 157 -6.97 16.15 6.10
C ALA A 157 -6.37 16.56 7.45
N ALA A 158 -7.20 16.79 8.48
CA ALA A 158 -6.72 17.08 9.83
C ALA A 158 -5.90 15.90 10.41
N ASP A 159 -6.42 14.68 10.34
CA ASP A 159 -5.72 13.47 10.80
C ASP A 159 -4.39 13.25 10.06
N TRP A 160 -4.39 13.49 8.76
CA TRP A 160 -3.20 13.41 7.92
C TRP A 160 -2.15 14.46 8.33
N LEU A 161 -2.56 15.71 8.57
CA LEU A 161 -1.66 16.77 9.05
C LEU A 161 -1.05 16.45 10.41
N PHE A 162 -1.82 15.90 11.34
CA PHE A 162 -1.31 15.48 12.64
C PHE A 162 -0.37 14.27 12.54
N SER A 163 -0.65 13.33 11.66
CA SER A 163 0.20 12.14 11.46
C SER A 163 1.53 12.46 10.78
N HIS A 164 1.62 13.60 10.07
CA HIS A 164 2.82 14.04 9.34
C HIS A 164 3.42 15.32 9.93
N MET A 165 3.09 15.66 11.19
CA MET A 165 3.57 16.89 11.81
C MET A 165 5.10 16.97 11.96
N ASP A 166 5.78 15.81 11.97
CA ASP A 166 7.24 15.73 12.01
C ASP A 166 7.91 16.19 10.71
N ASP A 167 7.22 16.05 9.55
CA ASP A 167 7.69 16.50 8.23
C ASP A 167 6.50 16.87 7.32
N LEU A 168 5.84 18.00 7.65
CA LEU A 168 4.70 18.52 6.90
C LEU A 168 5.07 18.92 5.47
N ASP A 169 6.26 19.50 5.27
CA ASP A 169 6.70 19.98 3.97
C ASP A 169 7.01 18.82 3.02
N GLY A 170 7.74 17.79 3.48
CA GLY A 170 8.04 16.59 2.71
C GLY A 170 6.78 15.77 2.41
N ALA A 171 5.89 15.61 3.39
CA ALA A 171 4.64 14.88 3.21
C ALA A 171 3.73 15.57 2.17
N VAL A 172 3.63 16.90 2.20
CA VAL A 172 2.81 17.66 1.24
C VAL A 172 3.43 17.62 -0.16
N ALA A 173 4.77 17.70 -0.28
CA ALA A 173 5.46 17.54 -1.55
C ALA A 173 5.23 16.14 -2.16
N ALA A 174 5.27 15.09 -1.33
CA ALA A 174 4.96 13.73 -1.77
C ALA A 174 3.50 13.58 -2.20
N ALA A 175 2.56 14.14 -1.43
CA ALA A 175 1.13 14.02 -1.70
C ALA A 175 0.64 14.82 -2.91
N THR A 176 1.26 15.97 -3.19
CA THR A 176 0.91 16.84 -4.34
C THR A 176 1.61 16.44 -5.64
N GLY A 177 2.41 15.37 -5.62
CA GLY A 177 3.10 14.87 -6.80
C GLY A 177 4.24 15.78 -7.25
N GLY A 178 5.20 16.02 -6.35
CA GLY A 178 6.51 16.61 -6.68
C GLY A 178 7.36 15.74 -7.60
N GLY A 179 6.84 15.39 -8.78
CA GLY A 179 7.58 14.92 -9.95
C GLY A 179 7.64 16.06 -10.96
N GLY A 180 8.40 17.11 -10.65
CA GLY A 180 8.78 18.17 -11.60
C GLY A 180 10.26 18.00 -11.92
N GLY A 181 10.57 17.64 -13.17
CA GLY A 181 11.94 17.48 -13.68
C GLY A 181 12.70 18.77 -13.91
#